data_AF-A0A1S7UC10-F1
#
_entry.id   AF-A0A1S7UC10-F1
#
_cell.length_a   1.000
_cell.length_b   1.000
_cell.length_c   1.000
_cell.angle_alpha   90.00
_cell.angle_beta   90.00
_cell.angle_gamma   90.00
#
_symmetry.space_group_name_H-M   'P 1'
#
loop_
_entity.id
_entity.type
_entity.pdbx_description
1 polymer ?
#
loop_
_entity_poly.entity_id
_entity_poly.type
_entity_poly.pdbx_seq_one_letter_code
_entity_poly.pdbx_strand_id
1 'polypeptide(L)'
;MAYQKQKAPTELCEFVVRNLSIVMERERAKRRMTKVDFARLCGMTPPAFLAILSGRANPTTDTITRISIALGVTMYELIYDDEDARAIATHRGRTLGLKSA
;
A
#
# COMPACT_ATOMS: atom_id res chain seq x y z
N MET A 1 2.85 21.74 23.30
CA MET A 1 2.90 20.36 23.84
C MET A 1 2.84 19.39 22.67
N ALA A 2 3.92 18.66 22.39
CA ALA A 2 3.95 17.71 21.28
C ALA A 2 3.54 16.33 21.79
N TYR A 3 2.37 15.84 21.36
CA TYR A 3 1.96 14.45 21.58
C TYR A 3 2.80 13.54 20.68
N GLN A 4 3.98 13.13 21.15
CA GLN A 4 4.73 12.05 20.51
C GLN A 4 4.30 10.72 21.12
N LYS A 5 3.26 10.12 20.53
CA LYS A 5 2.94 8.71 20.80
C LYS A 5 3.80 7.85 19.89
N GLN A 6 4.96 7.45 20.36
CA GLN A 6 5.66 6.28 19.83
C GLN A 6 4.83 5.05 20.23
N LYS A 7 3.84 4.71 19.42
CA LYS A 7 3.13 3.44 19.52
C LYS A 7 4.00 2.42 18.81
N ALA A 8 4.35 1.32 19.49
CA ALA A 8 4.98 0.17 18.84
C ALA A 8 4.20 -0.16 17.56
N PRO A 9 4.88 -0.44 16.43
CA PRO A 9 4.20 -0.79 15.20
C PRO A 9 3.26 -1.95 15.50
N THR A 10 1.96 -1.75 15.28
CA THR A 10 1.03 -2.88 15.29
C THR A 10 1.30 -3.71 14.05
N GLU A 11 1.15 -5.03 14.11
CA GLU A 11 1.33 -5.95 12.98
C GLU A 11 0.60 -5.46 11.70
N LEU A 12 -0.57 -4.84 11.87
CA LEU A 12 -1.32 -4.23 10.78
C LEU A 12 -0.58 -3.07 10.09
N CYS A 13 0.10 -2.20 10.84
CA CYS A 13 0.87 -1.09 10.27
C CYS A 13 2.07 -1.61 9.47
N GLU A 14 2.77 -2.62 10.00
CA GLU A 14 3.89 -3.25 9.30
C GLU A 14 3.41 -3.93 8.01
N PHE A 15 2.28 -4.64 8.07
CA PHE A 15 1.63 -5.25 6.92
C PHE A 15 1.29 -4.23 5.82
N VAL A 16 0.64 -3.12 6.20
CA VAL A 16 0.26 -2.06 5.25
C VAL A 16 1.50 -1.47 4.57
N VAL A 17 2.54 -1.14 5.34
CA VAL A 17 3.75 -0.53 4.78
C VAL A 17 4.53 -1.51 3.89
N ARG A 18 4.56 -2.80 4.25
CA ARG A 18 5.12 -3.87 3.41
C ARG A 18 4.39 -3.97 2.06
N ASN A 19 3.06 -3.99 2.06
CA ASN A 19 2.30 -4.13 0.82
C ASN A 19 2.42 -2.88 -0.07
N LEU A 20 2.40 -1.69 0.54
CA LEU A 20 2.72 -0.43 -0.15
C LEU A 20 4.08 -0.52 -0.86
N SER A 21 5.14 -0.96 -0.16
CA SER A 21 6.47 -1.01 -0.77
C SER A 21 6.55 -1.99 -1.95
N ILE A 22 5.92 -3.16 -1.83
CA ILE A 22 5.84 -4.16 -2.90
C ILE A 22 5.11 -3.60 -4.12
N VAL A 23 3.91 -3.06 -3.93
CA VAL A 23 3.08 -2.57 -5.04
C VAL A 23 3.73 -1.36 -5.71
N MET A 24 4.30 -0.44 -4.92
CA MET A 24 5.01 0.73 -5.44
C MET A 24 6.24 0.33 -6.28
N GLU A 25 7.06 -0.60 -5.81
CA GLU A 25 8.22 -1.08 -6.59
C GLU A 25 7.81 -1.87 -7.83
N ARG A 26 6.74 -2.66 -7.74
CA ARG A 26 6.17 -3.38 -8.88
C ARG A 26 5.71 -2.42 -9.97
N GLU A 27 4.91 -1.41 -9.62
CA GLU A 27 4.43 -0.41 -10.57
C GLU A 27 5.56 0.45 -11.14
N ARG A 28 6.57 0.78 -10.32
CA ARG A 28 7.79 1.45 -10.81
C ARG A 28 8.51 0.61 -11.85
N ALA A 29 8.73 -0.67 -11.57
CA ALA A 29 9.45 -1.58 -12.45
C ALA A 29 8.70 -1.79 -13.77
N LYS A 30 7.37 -1.97 -13.72
CA LYS A 30 6.50 -2.06 -14.92
C LYS A 30 6.65 -0.83 -15.82
N ARG A 31 6.73 0.36 -15.23
CA ARG A 31 6.88 1.64 -15.93
C ARG A 31 8.33 1.97 -16.31
N ARG A 32 9.30 1.14 -15.95
CA ARG A 32 10.75 1.34 -16.16
C ARG A 32 11.26 2.69 -15.65
N MET A 33 10.67 3.20 -14.57
CA MET A 33 11.03 4.49 -14.00
C MET A 33 12.17 4.38 -12.99
N THR A 34 12.98 5.43 -12.85
CA THR A 34 13.89 5.53 -11.71
C THR A 34 13.09 5.73 -10.41
N LYS A 35 13.71 5.46 -9.25
CA LYS A 35 13.07 5.72 -7.94
C LYS A 35 12.71 7.20 -7.76
N VAL A 36 13.52 8.10 -8.31
CA VAL A 36 13.30 9.56 -8.23
C VAL A 36 12.11 9.97 -9.08
N ASP A 37 12.03 9.49 -10.32
CA ASP A 37 10.93 9.85 -11.24
C ASP A 37 9.60 9.29 -10.75
N PHE A 38 9.62 8.08 -10.19
CA PHE A 38 8.44 7.46 -9.62
C PHE A 38 7.96 8.15 -8.33
N ALA A 39 8.88 8.60 -7.48
CA ALA A 39 8.53 9.42 -6.32
C ALA A 39 7.80 10.70 -6.77
N ARG A 40 8.32 11.39 -7.79
CA ARG A 40 7.67 12.58 -8.37
C ARG A 40 6.29 12.28 -8.94
N LEU A 41 6.16 11.18 -9.68
CA LEU A 41 4.88 10.71 -10.21
C LEU A 41 3.83 10.53 -9.09
N CYS A 42 4.24 9.98 -7.94
CA CYS A 42 3.35 9.79 -6.79
C CYS A 42 3.17 11.05 -5.93
N GLY A 43 3.65 12.22 -6.39
CA GLY A 43 3.54 13.48 -5.65
C GLY A 43 4.35 13.52 -4.36
N MET A 44 5.45 12.77 -4.27
CA MET A 44 6.29 12.66 -3.07
C MET A 44 7.76 12.99 -3.35
N THR A 45 8.47 13.32 -2.28
CA THR A 45 9.92 13.51 -2.35
C THR A 45 10.63 12.15 -2.41
N PRO A 46 11.81 12.05 -3.05
CA PRO A 46 12.59 10.81 -3.05
C PRO A 46 12.91 10.27 -1.64
N PRO A 47 13.25 11.09 -0.64
CA PRO A 47 13.43 10.60 0.73
C PRO A 47 12.16 10.00 1.34
N ALA A 48 10.98 10.59 1.10
CA ALA A 48 9.71 10.07 1.61
C ALA A 48 9.38 8.71 0.97
N PHE A 49 9.58 8.59 -0.36
CA PHE A 49 9.46 7.33 -1.08
C PHE A 49 10.35 6.24 -0.49
N LEU A 50 11.65 6.52 -0.32
CA LEU A 50 12.61 5.57 0.25
C LEU A 50 12.30 5.21 1.72
N ALA A 51 11.75 6.14 2.49
CA ALA A 51 11.33 5.88 3.86
C ALA A 51 10.15 4.89 3.92
N ILE A 52 9.18 5.01 3.00
CA ILE A 52 8.09 4.04 2.85
C ILE A 52 8.65 2.67 2.45
N LEU A 53 9.53 2.63 1.43
CA LEU A 53 10.11 1.37 0.97
C LEU A 53 10.92 0.63 2.04
N SER A 54 11.57 1.37 2.92
CA SER A 54 12.38 0.81 4.02
C SER A 54 11.58 0.50 5.29
N GLY A 55 10.26 0.68 5.28
CA GLY A 55 9.43 0.45 6.46
C GLY A 55 9.52 1.54 7.54
N ARG A 56 10.35 2.58 7.33
CA ARG A 56 10.63 3.62 8.32
C ARG A 56 9.59 4.73 8.37
N ALA A 57 8.72 4.81 7.36
CA ALA A 57 7.60 5.74 7.34
C ALA A 57 6.28 5.00 7.40
N ASN A 58 5.38 5.51 8.25
CA ASN A 58 3.97 5.14 8.27
C ASN A 58 3.17 6.24 7.51
N PRO A 59 2.85 6.05 6.22
CA PRO A 59 2.16 7.06 5.43
C PRO A 59 0.72 7.28 5.93
N THR A 60 0.27 8.53 5.90
CA THR A 60 -1.13 8.87 6.22
C THR A 60 -2.08 8.28 5.19
N THR A 61 -3.35 8.09 5.55
CA THR A 61 -4.41 7.67 4.62
C THR A 61 -4.50 8.56 3.37
N ASP A 62 -4.32 9.87 3.55
CA ASP A 62 -4.24 10.85 2.46
C ASP A 62 -3.05 10.59 1.51
N THR A 63 -1.88 10.26 2.05
CA THR A 63 -0.71 9.86 1.24
C THR A 63 -0.97 8.58 0.47
N ILE A 64 -1.55 7.57 1.13
CA ILE A 64 -1.93 6.29 0.51
C ILE A 64 -2.91 6.53 -0.66
N THR A 65 -3.90 7.41 -0.47
CA THR A 65 -4.89 7.77 -1.49
C THR A 65 -4.25 8.46 -2.70
N ARG A 66 -3.30 9.40 -2.48
CA ARG A 66 -2.57 10.03 -3.58
C ARG A 66 -1.76 9.03 -4.40
N ILE A 67 -1.11 8.08 -3.72
CA ILE A 67 -0.37 7.01 -4.39
C ILE A 67 -1.33 6.17 -5.23
N SER A 68 -2.46 5.73 -4.67
CA SER A 68 -3.41 4.89 -5.40
C SER A 68 -3.92 5.59 -6.67
N ILE A 69 -4.25 6.89 -6.58
CA ILE A 69 -4.66 7.71 -7.73
C ILE A 69 -3.53 7.81 -8.78
N ALA A 70 -2.30 8.11 -8.36
CA ALA A 70 -1.16 8.25 -9.29
C ALA A 70 -0.81 6.94 -10.02
N LEU A 71 -1.05 5.80 -9.36
CA LEU A 71 -0.81 4.48 -9.92
C LEU A 71 -2.00 3.95 -10.73
N GLY A 72 -3.19 4.55 -10.59
CA GLY A 72 -4.41 4.06 -11.23
C GLY A 72 -4.89 2.72 -10.64
N VAL A 73 -4.58 2.47 -9.36
CA VAL A 73 -5.01 1.28 -8.62
C VAL A 73 -5.92 1.69 -7.47
N THR A 74 -6.72 0.76 -6.98
CA THR A 74 -7.55 0.99 -5.79
C THR A 74 -6.69 1.01 -4.52
N MET A 75 -7.17 1.67 -3.46
CA MET A 75 -6.51 1.60 -2.15
C MET A 75 -6.43 0.17 -1.63
N TYR A 76 -7.40 -0.68 -1.98
CA TYR A 76 -7.40 -2.09 -1.59
C TYR A 76 -6.20 -2.83 -2.20
N GLU A 77 -5.95 -2.68 -3.50
CA GLU A 77 -4.79 -3.28 -4.18
C GLU A 77 -3.45 -2.73 -3.66
N LEU A 78 -3.44 -1.51 -3.12
CA LEU A 78 -2.25 -0.91 -2.54
C LEU A 78 -1.94 -1.43 -1.13
N ILE A 79 -2.99 -1.75 -0.36
CA ILE A 79 -2.90 -2.22 1.03
C ILE A 79 -2.81 -3.75 1.10
N TYR A 80 -3.43 -4.45 0.17
CA TYR A 80 -3.45 -5.91 0.07
C TYR A 80 -2.82 -6.28 -1.28
N ASP A 81 -1.61 -6.83 -1.25
CA ASP A 81 -0.95 -7.32 -2.46
C ASP A 81 -1.77 -8.44 -3.11
N ASP A 82 -1.55 -8.74 -4.40
CA ASP A 82 -2.40 -9.63 -5.20
C ASP A 82 -2.57 -11.03 -4.59
N GLU A 83 -1.57 -11.55 -3.86
CA GLU A 83 -1.68 -12.84 -3.14
C GLU A 83 -2.68 -12.76 -1.98
N ASP A 84 -2.61 -11.68 -1.19
CA ASP A 84 -3.53 -11.41 -0.07
C ASP A 84 -4.94 -11.11 -0.60
N ALA A 85 -5.03 -10.32 -1.68
CA ALA A 85 -6.27 -9.97 -2.35
C ALA A 85 -7.00 -11.21 -2.89
N ARG A 86 -6.27 -12.16 -3.49
CA ARG A 86 -6.82 -13.45 -3.95
C ARG A 86 -7.25 -14.34 -2.80
N ALA A 87 -6.50 -14.41 -1.70
CA ALA A 87 -6.88 -15.17 -0.51
C ALA A 87 -8.22 -14.65 0.08
N ILE A 88 -8.37 -13.33 0.18
CA ILE A 88 -9.60 -12.68 0.66
C ILE A 88 -10.76 -12.87 -0.33
N ALA A 89 -10.53 -12.72 -1.64
CA ALA A 89 -11.55 -12.93 -2.66
C ALA A 89 -12.07 -14.37 -2.68
N THR A 90 -11.18 -15.34 -2.46
CA THR A 90 -11.54 -16.77 -2.36
C THR A 90 -12.46 -17.05 -1.15
N HIS A 91 -12.34 -16.29 -0.06
CA HIS A 91 -13.26 -16.39 1.07
C HIS A 91 -14.64 -15.78 0.80
N ARG A 92 -14.73 -14.69 0.01
CA ARG A 92 -16.02 -14.11 -0.41
C ARG A 92 -16.79 -14.97 -1.42
N GLY A 93 -16.09 -15.79 -2.20
CA GLY A 93 -16.73 -16.81 -3.05
C GLY A 93 -17.43 -17.92 -2.27
N ARG A 94 -17.03 -18.15 -1.00
CA ARG A 94 -17.67 -19.15 -0.12
C ARG A 94 -18.89 -18.61 0.64
N THR A 95 -18.97 -17.31 0.88
CA THR A 95 -20.13 -16.69 1.57
C THR A 95 -21.32 -16.41 0.65
N LEU A 96 -21.14 -16.40 -0.67
CA LEU A 96 -22.24 -16.28 -1.66
C LEU A 96 -22.86 -17.63 -2.07
N GLY A 97 -22.47 -18.73 -1.41
CA GLY A 97 -22.93 -20.10 -1.70
C GLY A 97 -23.89 -20.71 -0.67
N LEU A 98 -24.81 -19.94 -0.06
CA LEU A 98 -25.86 -20.46 0.84
C LEU A 98 -27.07 -19.50 0.80
N LYS A 99 -28.30 -19.86 0.43
CA LYS A 99 -28.95 -21.11 0.06
C LYS A 99 -30.04 -20.75 -0.96
N SER A 100 -30.04 -21.37 -2.14
CA SER A 100 -31.27 -21.59 -2.89
C SER A 100 -32.01 -22.74 -2.21
N ALA A 101 -33.04 -22.38 -1.43
CA ALA A 101 -34.09 -23.28 -0.96
C ALA A 101 -35.43 -22.67 -1.41
#